data_AF-I2K5Z5-F1
#
_entry.id   AF-I2K5Z5-F1
#
_cell.length_a   1.000
_cell.length_b   1.000
_cell.length_c   1.000
_cell.angle_alpha   90.00
_cell.angle_beta   90.00
_cell.angle_gamma   90.00
#
_symmetry.space_group_name_H-M   'P 1'
#
loop_
_entity.id
_entity.type
_entity.pdbx_description
1 polymer ?
#
loop_
_entity_poly.entity_id
_entity_poly.type
_entity_poly.pdbx_seq_one_letter_code
_entity_poly.pdbx_strand_id
1 'polypeptide(L)'
;MEMMDMTVLGLLALLVIILLMLVGRNSKLAKENKKLNEILDVKNVTIANYEASRVAVKDVIENFSSLDDVMELINAGESKASVSEKLGIPVSKIELIIKFDKLKKRD
;
A
#
# COMPACT_ATOMS: atom_id res chain seq x y z
N MET A 1 52.61 11.02 43.07
CA MET A 1 51.64 11.39 42.03
C MET A 1 51.23 12.82 42.33
N GLU A 2 51.55 13.76 41.45
CA GLU A 2 51.30 15.18 41.73
C GLU A 2 49.79 15.46 41.75
N MET A 3 49.35 16.51 42.46
CA MET A 3 47.92 16.87 42.51
C MET A 3 47.31 17.08 41.11
N MET A 4 48.13 17.51 40.14
CA MET A 4 47.75 17.66 38.75
C MET A 4 47.43 16.32 38.06
N ASP A 5 48.14 15.24 38.39
CA ASP A 5 47.86 13.92 37.82
C ASP A 5 46.52 13.37 38.31
N MET A 6 46.20 13.59 39.59
CA MET A 6 44.93 13.15 40.18
C MET A 6 43.72 13.88 39.60
N THR A 7 43.82 15.18 39.32
CA THR A 7 42.73 15.95 38.70
C THR A 7 42.50 15.56 37.25
N VAL A 8 43.57 15.33 36.49
CA VAL A 8 43.49 14.83 35.11
C VAL A 8 42.86 13.44 35.07
N LEU A 9 43.25 12.53 35.96
CA LEU A 9 42.66 11.18 36.03
C LEU A 9 41.16 11.22 36.33
N GLY A 10 40.73 12.09 37.25
CA GLY A 10 39.33 12.27 37.62
C GLY A 10 38.48 12.78 36.46
N LEU A 11 38.98 13.76 35.71
CA LEU A 11 38.32 14.27 34.50
C LEU A 11 38.21 13.20 33.40
N LEU A 12 39.25 12.39 33.23
CA LEU A 12 39.28 11.31 32.25
C LEU A 12 38.24 10.24 32.59
N ALA A 13 38.13 9.86 33.86
CA ALA A 13 37.11 8.93 34.34
C ALA A 13 35.69 9.47 34.11
N LEU A 14 35.45 10.76 34.41
CA LEU A 14 34.17 11.41 34.16
C LEU A 14 33.79 11.38 32.67
N LEU A 15 34.77 11.67 31.80
CA LEU A 15 34.58 11.69 30.35
C LEU A 15 34.23 10.31 29.81
N VAL A 16 34.88 9.25 30.30
CA VAL A 16 34.55 7.85 29.95
C VAL A 16 33.11 7.51 30.35
N ILE A 17 32.66 7.90 31.54
CA ILE A 17 31.29 7.66 32.00
C ILE A 17 30.28 8.36 31.07
N ILE A 18 30.54 9.61 30.69
CA ILE A 18 29.67 10.37 29.78
C ILE A 18 29.60 9.69 28.41
N LEU A 19 30.75 9.25 27.86
CA LEU A 19 30.80 8.54 26.59
C LEU A 19 29.99 7.24 26.64
N LEU A 20 30.09 6.46 27.72
CA LEU A 20 29.32 5.23 27.90
C LEU A 20 27.80 5.52 27.95
N MET A 21 27.38 6.59 28.64
CA MET A 21 25.97 6.99 28.65
C MET A 21 25.47 7.39 27.25
N LEU A 22 26.26 8.15 26.50
CA LEU A 22 25.91 8.57 25.14
C LEU A 22 25.80 7.37 24.20
N VAL A 23 26.74 6.43 24.24
CA VAL A 23 26.70 5.19 23.45
C VAL A 23 25.46 4.37 23.81
N GLY A 24 25.14 4.25 25.10
CA GLY A 24 23.95 3.56 25.57
C GLY A 24 22.66 4.16 25.01
N ARG A 25 22.51 5.49 25.09
CA ARG A 25 21.34 6.20 24.54
C ARG A 25 21.27 6.10 23.03
N ASN A 26 22.39 6.27 22.33
CA ASN A 26 22.43 6.20 20.87
C ASN A 26 22.05 4.80 20.36
N SER A 27 22.48 3.73 21.06
CA SER A 27 22.10 2.36 20.71
C SER A 27 20.60 2.09 20.90
N LYS A 28 19.95 2.71 21.89
CA LYS A 28 18.50 2.62 22.09
C LYS A 28 17.75 3.36 20.97
N LEU A 29 18.17 4.59 20.67
CA LEU A 29 17.60 5.37 19.58
C LEU A 29 17.73 4.66 18.22
N ALA A 30 18.86 4.03 17.95
CA ALA A 30 19.06 3.24 16.73
C ALA A 30 18.08 2.05 16.64
N LYS A 31 17.81 1.36 17.75
CA LYS A 31 16.84 0.27 17.80
C LYS A 31 15.41 0.76 17.61
N GLU A 32 15.04 1.90 18.21
CA GLU A 32 13.72 2.50 18.04
C GLU A 32 13.50 2.99 16.61
N ASN A 33 14.49 3.64 16.00
CA ASN A 33 14.44 4.03 14.59
C ASN A 33 14.27 2.82 13.67
N LYS A 34 14.96 1.72 13.93
CA LYS A 34 14.78 0.48 13.16
C LYS A 34 13.35 -0.03 13.24
N LYS A 35 12.75 -0.06 14.44
CA LYS A 35 11.35 -0.46 14.62
C LYS A 35 10.37 0.47 13.91
N LEU A 36 10.60 1.78 13.97
CA LEU A 36 9.77 2.76 13.28
C LEU A 36 9.82 2.58 11.77
N ASN A 37 11.00 2.31 11.20
CA ASN A 37 11.15 2.02 9.78
C ASN A 37 10.43 0.72 9.38
N GLU A 38 10.55 -0.36 10.17
CA GLU A 38 9.81 -1.60 9.91
C GLU A 38 8.28 -1.38 9.93
N ILE A 39 7.77 -0.56 10.85
CA ILE A 39 6.35 -0.20 10.91
C ILE A 39 5.94 0.63 9.68
N LEU A 40 6.78 1.57 9.26
CA LEU A 40 6.54 2.38 8.07
C LEU A 40 6.48 1.52 6.81
N ASP A 41 7.40 0.56 6.66
CA ASP A 41 7.41 -0.35 5.52
C ASP A 41 6.12 -1.19 5.46
N VAL A 42 5.71 -1.78 6.58
CA VAL A 42 4.44 -2.54 6.64
C VAL A 42 3.24 -1.66 6.31
N LYS A 43 3.21 -0.42 6.82
CA LYS A 43 2.13 0.53 6.52
C LYS A 43 2.12 0.93 5.05
N ASN A 44 3.28 1.19 4.45
CA ASN A 44 3.39 1.55 3.04
C ASN A 44 2.91 0.40 2.13
N VAL A 45 3.32 -0.84 2.42
CA VAL A 45 2.81 -2.02 1.70
C VAL A 45 1.30 -2.15 1.87
N THR A 46 0.79 -1.95 3.08
CA THR A 46 -0.64 -2.02 3.37
C THR A 46 -1.43 -0.97 2.59
N ILE A 47 -0.95 0.28 2.55
CA ILE A 47 -1.57 1.38 1.78
C ILE A 47 -1.56 1.04 0.29
N ALA A 48 -0.43 0.60 -0.26
CA ALA A 48 -0.34 0.20 -1.66
C ALA A 48 -1.33 -0.92 -2.02
N ASN A 49 -1.49 -1.91 -1.12
CA ASN A 49 -2.48 -2.97 -1.30
C ASN A 49 -3.91 -2.45 -1.25
N TYR A 50 -4.23 -1.52 -0.36
CA TYR A 50 -5.56 -0.88 -0.31
C TYR A 50 -5.83 -0.03 -1.55
N GLU A 51 -4.84 0.71 -2.05
CA GLU A 51 -4.97 1.49 -3.28
C GLU A 51 -5.22 0.58 -4.49
N ALA A 52 -4.44 -0.48 -4.64
CA ALA A 52 -4.65 -1.50 -5.68
C ALA A 52 -6.04 -2.15 -5.57
N SER A 53 -6.46 -2.49 -4.35
CA SER A 53 -7.78 -3.07 -4.09
C SER A 53 -8.90 -2.08 -4.40
N ARG A 54 -8.72 -0.80 -4.07
CA ARG A 54 -9.70 0.27 -4.37
C ARG A 54 -9.86 0.46 -5.88
N VAL A 55 -8.76 0.43 -6.63
CA VAL A 55 -8.80 0.47 -8.10
C VAL A 55 -9.56 -0.74 -8.65
N ALA A 56 -9.23 -1.94 -8.18
CA ALA A 56 -9.92 -3.16 -8.60
C ALA A 56 -11.43 -3.12 -8.29
N VAL A 57 -11.82 -2.66 -7.09
CA VAL A 57 -13.23 -2.52 -6.70
C VAL A 57 -13.93 -1.46 -7.55
N LYS A 58 -13.27 -0.33 -7.84
CA LYS A 58 -13.83 0.71 -8.71
C LYS A 58 -14.10 0.16 -10.12
N ASP A 59 -13.14 -0.54 -10.70
CA ASP A 59 -13.28 -1.16 -12.03
C ASP A 59 -14.43 -2.18 -12.04
N VAL A 60 -14.57 -2.97 -10.97
CA VAL A 60 -15.68 -3.91 -10.80
C VAL A 60 -17.02 -3.17 -10.70
N ILE A 61 -17.14 -2.12 -9.88
CA ILE A 61 -18.36 -1.32 -9.75
C ILE A 61 -18.73 -0.66 -11.07
N GLU A 62 -17.77 -0.08 -11.80
CA GLU A 62 -18.00 0.55 -13.10
C GLU A 62 -18.39 -0.45 -14.20
N ASN A 63 -18.02 -1.73 -14.05
CA ASN A 63 -18.47 -2.80 -14.94
C ASN A 63 -19.87 -3.29 -14.54
N PHE A 64 -20.16 -3.41 -13.25
CA PHE A 64 -21.48 -3.79 -12.74
C PHE A 64 -22.54 -2.72 -13.00
N SER A 65 -22.19 -1.43 -12.95
CA SER A 65 -23.15 -0.34 -13.17
C SER A 65 -23.80 -0.36 -14.54
N SER A 66 -23.11 -0.94 -15.54
CA SER A 66 -23.60 -1.05 -16.92
C SER A 66 -23.94 -2.49 -17.30
N LEU A 67 -23.92 -3.42 -16.34
CA LEU A 67 -24.07 -4.84 -16.60
C LEU A 67 -25.49 -5.18 -17.04
N ASP A 68 -26.50 -4.66 -16.36
CA ASP A 68 -27.90 -4.94 -16.68
C ASP A 68 -28.26 -4.41 -18.08
N ASP A 69 -27.91 -3.16 -18.39
CA ASP A 69 -28.16 -2.54 -19.70
C ASP A 69 -27.44 -3.26 -20.85
N VAL A 70 -26.17 -3.65 -20.64
CA VAL A 70 -25.39 -4.41 -21.64
C VAL A 70 -26.00 -5.79 -21.86
N MET A 71 -26.38 -6.49 -20.79
CA MET A 71 -26.96 -7.83 -20.89
C MET A 71 -28.36 -7.80 -21.51
N GLU A 72 -29.16 -6.77 -21.24
CA GLU A 72 -30.47 -6.59 -21.88
C GLU A 72 -30.35 -6.47 -23.40
N LEU A 73 -29.48 -5.58 -23.89
CA LEU A 73 -29.29 -5.36 -25.33
C LEU A 73 -28.65 -6.57 -26.03
N ILE A 74 -27.71 -7.27 -25.38
CA ILE A 74 -27.10 -8.49 -25.92
C ILE A 74 -28.13 -9.63 -25.98
N ASN A 75 -28.98 -9.78 -24.97
CA ASN A 75 -30.04 -10.80 -24.96
C ASN A 75 -31.14 -10.49 -25.99
N ALA A 76 -31.36 -9.21 -26.31
CA ALA A 76 -32.23 -8.77 -27.41
C ALA A 76 -31.65 -9.07 -28.82
N GLY A 77 -30.43 -9.62 -28.90
CA GLY A 77 -29.79 -10.02 -30.14
C GLY A 77 -28.93 -8.93 -30.80
N GLU A 78 -28.67 -7.81 -30.11
CA GLU A 78 -27.82 -6.76 -30.66
C GLU A 78 -26.34 -7.16 -30.74
N SER A 79 -25.65 -6.64 -31.75
CA SER A 79 -24.21 -6.83 -31.88
C SER A 79 -23.45 -5.98 -30.86
N LYS A 80 -22.28 -6.43 -30.43
CA LYS A 80 -21.42 -5.70 -29.47
C LYS A 80 -21.09 -4.28 -29.93
N ALA A 81 -20.98 -4.05 -31.24
CA ALA A 81 -20.73 -2.74 -31.83
C ALA A 81 -21.94 -1.81 -31.67
N SER A 82 -23.17 -2.32 -31.88
CA SER A 82 -24.41 -1.58 -31.67
C SER A 82 -24.58 -1.17 -30.20
N VAL A 83 -24.30 -2.10 -29.27
CA VAL A 83 -24.35 -1.83 -27.83
C VAL A 83 -23.32 -0.79 -27.40
N SER A 84 -22.13 -0.82 -28.01
CA SER A 84 -21.05 0.16 -27.77
C SER A 84 -21.46 1.57 -28.17
N GLU A 85 -22.11 1.70 -29.32
CA GLU A 85 -22.59 2.98 -29.83
C GLU A 85 -23.77 3.53 -29.00
N LYS A 86 -24.72 2.67 -28.61
CA LYS A 86 -25.90 3.06 -27.82
C LYS A 86 -25.58 3.48 -26.39
N LEU A 87 -24.69 2.75 -25.72
CA LEU A 87 -24.34 3.02 -24.33
C LEU A 87 -23.14 3.98 -24.20
N GLY A 88 -22.47 4.32 -25.30
CA GLY A 88 -21.25 5.14 -25.27
C GLY A 88 -20.08 4.46 -24.57
N ILE A 89 -20.09 3.13 -24.47
CA ILE A 89 -19.10 2.32 -23.75
C ILE A 89 -18.19 1.62 -24.77
N PRO A 90 -16.87 1.56 -24.59
CA PRO A 90 -15.98 0.83 -25.49
C PRO A 90 -16.35 -0.65 -25.64
N VAL A 91 -16.22 -1.19 -26.85
CA VAL A 91 -16.47 -2.62 -27.15
C VAL A 91 -15.67 -3.54 -26.22
N SER A 92 -14.43 -3.19 -25.87
CA SER A 92 -13.59 -3.94 -24.93
C SER A 92 -14.22 -4.09 -23.54
N LYS A 93 -14.88 -3.04 -23.04
CA LYS A 93 -15.58 -3.04 -21.75
C LYS A 93 -16.86 -3.89 -21.80
N ILE A 94 -17.60 -3.86 -22.92
CA ILE A 94 -18.75 -4.75 -23.15
C ILE A 94 -18.33 -6.22 -23.12
N GLU A 95 -17.20 -6.57 -23.75
CA GLU A 95 -16.70 -7.96 -23.71
C GLU A 95 -16.32 -8.41 -22.30
N LEU A 96 -15.72 -7.52 -21.51
CA LEU A 96 -15.40 -7.77 -20.11
C LEU A 96 -16.66 -8.02 -19.27
N ILE A 97 -17.69 -7.19 -19.43
CA ILE A 97 -18.99 -7.33 -18.75
C ILE A 97 -19.64 -8.69 -19.08
N ILE A 98 -19.69 -9.07 -20.36
CA ILE A 98 -20.25 -10.36 -20.79
C ILE A 98 -19.46 -11.54 -20.20
N LYS A 99 -18.13 -11.46 -20.18
CA LYS A 99 -17.29 -12.50 -19.56
C LYS A 99 -17.54 -12.61 -18.06
N PHE A 100 -17.72 -11.47 -17.37
CA PHE A 100 -17.98 -11.44 -15.94
C PHE A 100 -19.33 -12.07 -15.58
N ASP A 101 -20.39 -11.76 -16.33
CA ASP A 101 -21.72 -12.39 -16.16
C ASP A 101 -21.67 -13.92 -16.37
N LYS A 102 -20.94 -14.37 -17.40
CA LYS A 102 -20.75 -15.81 -17.66
C LYS A 102 -20.01 -16.53 -16.53
N LEU A 103 -19.03 -15.88 -15.91
CA LEU A 103 -18.31 -16.44 -14.76
C LEU A 103 -19.23 -16.51 -13.53
N LYS A 104 -20.02 -15.46 -13.27
CA LYS A 104 -21.00 -15.43 -12.18
C LYS A 104 -22.05 -16.55 -12.26
N LYS A 105 -22.42 -16.99 -13.46
CA LYS A 105 -23.37 -18.10 -13.67
C LYS A 105 -22.74 -19.49 -13.59
N ARG A 106 -21.41 -19.58 -13.47
CA ARG A 106 -20.63 -20.82 -13.46
C ARG A 106 -20.30 -21.31 -12.04
N ASP A 107 -20.32 -20.40 -11.06
CA ASP A 107 -20.29 -20.67 -9.62
C ASP A 107 -21.72 -20.61 -9.04
#